data_AF-A0A8T2WZL2-F1
#
_entry.id   AF-A0A8T2WZL2-F1
#
_cell.length_a   1.000
_cell.length_b   1.000
_cell.length_c   1.000
_cell.angle_alpha   90.00
_cell.angle_beta   90.00
_cell.angle_gamma   90.00
#
_symmetry.space_group_name_H-M   'P 1'
#
loop_
_entity.id
_entity.type
_entity.pdbx_description
1 polymer ?
#
loop_
_entity_poly.entity_id
_entity_poly.type
_entity_poly.pdbx_seq_one_letter_code
_entity_poly.pdbx_strand_id
1 'polypeptide(L)'
;MFYDLLLNYIVLKCRYEKYHVGGDDEERKANYTDMVNKYYDLVTSFYEYGRGESFHFAPRWKWEYLGESIKRHEHFLALQLGLKKGQKVLDVGCGIGGPLREIARF
;
A
#
# COMPACT_ATOMS: atom_id res chain seq x y z
N MET A 1 -10.30 -5.27 -16.37
CA MET A 1 -10.04 -4.87 -14.97
C MET A 1 -9.98 -6.07 -14.02
N PHE A 2 -11.05 -6.82 -13.77
CA PHE A 2 -10.98 -7.99 -12.85
C PHE A 2 -10.11 -9.13 -13.40
N TYR A 3 -10.24 -9.44 -14.70
CA TYR A 3 -9.44 -10.47 -15.36
C TYR A 3 -7.94 -10.12 -15.41
N ASP A 4 -7.59 -8.85 -15.64
CA ASP A 4 -6.20 -8.41 -15.69
C ASP A 4 -5.54 -8.51 -14.30
N LEU A 5 -6.27 -8.15 -13.24
CA LEU A 5 -5.81 -8.27 -11.86
C LEU A 5 -5.62 -9.75 -11.48
N LEU A 6 -6.56 -10.61 -11.87
CA LEU A 6 -6.48 -12.05 -11.63
C LEU A 6 -5.30 -12.68 -12.37
N LEU A 7 -5.08 -12.29 -13.63
CA LEU A 7 -3.95 -12.76 -14.42
C LEU A 7 -2.62 -12.32 -13.83
N ASN A 8 -2.53 -11.05 -13.40
CA ASN A 8 -1.34 -10.51 -12.74
C ASN A 8 -1.07 -11.22 -11.41
N TYR A 9 -2.10 -11.43 -10.58
CA TYR A 9 -2.02 -12.20 -9.35
C TYR A 9 -1.52 -13.63 -9.59
N ILE A 10 -2.06 -14.34 -10.59
CA ILE A 10 -1.62 -15.70 -10.93
C ILE A 10 -0.13 -15.70 -11.33
N VAL A 11 0.29 -14.76 -12.17
CA VAL A 11 1.68 -14.65 -12.62
C VAL A 11 2.63 -14.34 -11.46
N LEU A 12 2.28 -13.37 -10.60
CA LEU A 12 3.08 -13.00 -9.44
C LEU A 12 3.13 -14.12 -8.40
N LYS A 13 2.01 -14.78 -8.11
CA LYS A 13 1.93 -15.91 -7.19
C LYS A 13 2.80 -17.09 -7.68
N CYS A 14 2.69 -17.47 -8.95
CA CYS A 14 3.53 -18.52 -9.53
C CYS A 14 5.03 -18.19 -9.48
N ARG A 15 5.41 -16.91 -9.56
CA ARG A 15 6.81 -16.47 -9.39
C ARG A 15 7.24 -16.51 -7.92
N TYR A 16 6.37 -16.11 -7.00
CA TYR A 16 6.64 -16.09 -5.56
C TYR A 16 6.75 -17.51 -4.96
N GLU A 17 5.89 -18.43 -5.39
CA GLU A 17 5.90 -19.82 -4.89
C GLU A 17 7.23 -20.53 -5.18
N LYS A 18 7.94 -20.17 -6.26
CA LYS A 18 9.25 -20.76 -6.60
C LYS A 18 10.32 -20.52 -5.55
N TYR A 19 10.21 -19.46 -4.73
CA TYR A 19 11.17 -19.22 -3.64
C TYR A 19 11.00 -20.17 -2.45
N HIS A 20 9.88 -20.88 -2.38
CA HIS A 20 9.57 -21.81 -1.29
C HIS A 20 9.85 -23.27 -1.65
N VAL A 21 10.34 -23.55 -2.87
CA VAL A 21 10.63 -24.91 -3.35
C VAL A 21 12.14 -25.13 -3.49
N GLY A 22 12.74 -25.86 -2.54
CA GLY A 22 14.14 -26.29 -2.65
C GLY A 22 15.18 -25.16 -2.56
N GLY A 23 16.46 -25.49 -2.74
CA GLY A 23 17.61 -24.58 -2.64
C GLY A 23 18.42 -24.76 -1.35
N ASP A 24 19.73 -24.52 -1.41
CA ASP A 24 20.58 -24.45 -0.22
C ASP A 24 20.49 -23.06 0.46
N ASP A 25 21.15 -22.90 1.59
CA ASP A 25 21.09 -21.65 2.36
C ASP A 25 21.74 -20.45 1.66
N GLU A 26 22.70 -20.67 0.76
CA GLU A 26 23.38 -19.62 0.00
C GLU A 26 22.48 -19.12 -1.12
N GLU A 27 21.82 -20.03 -1.83
CA GLU A 27 20.85 -19.71 -2.88
C GLU A 27 19.63 -18.97 -2.32
N ARG A 28 19.15 -19.34 -1.12
CA ARG A 28 18.07 -18.61 -0.43
C ARG A 28 18.51 -17.20 -0.01
N LYS A 29 19.72 -17.04 0.52
CA LYS A 29 20.24 -15.73 0.92
C LYS A 29 20.44 -14.81 -0.27
N ALA A 30 20.98 -15.32 -1.38
CA ALA A 30 21.17 -14.57 -2.62
C ALA A 30 19.83 -14.05 -3.18
N ASN A 31 18.76 -14.83 -3.00
CA ASN A 31 17.44 -14.54 -3.53
C ASN A 31 16.50 -13.81 -2.55
N TYR A 32 16.93 -13.56 -1.30
CA TYR A 32 16.06 -13.04 -0.24
C TYR A 32 15.47 -11.67 -0.59
N THR A 33 16.28 -10.74 -1.10
CA THR A 33 15.81 -9.40 -1.49
C THR A 33 14.74 -9.46 -2.59
N ASP A 34 14.92 -10.31 -3.60
CA ASP A 34 13.99 -10.45 -4.72
C ASP A 34 12.67 -11.11 -4.26
N MET A 35 12.76 -12.08 -3.36
CA MET A 35 11.59 -12.72 -2.72
C MET A 35 10.78 -11.72 -1.89
N VAL A 36 11.43 -10.90 -1.06
CA VAL A 36 10.77 -9.85 -0.27
C VAL A 36 10.10 -8.83 -1.18
N ASN A 37 10.78 -8.35 -2.22
CA ASN A 37 10.19 -7.40 -3.18
C ASN A 37 8.94 -7.97 -3.84
N LYS A 38 8.98 -9.23 -4.30
CA LYS A 38 7.83 -9.90 -4.92
C LYS A 38 6.66 -10.13 -3.96
N TYR A 39 6.94 -10.36 -2.67
CA TYR A 39 5.88 -10.41 -1.66
C TYR A 39 5.16 -9.06 -1.56
N TYR A 40 5.90 -7.96 -1.47
CA TYR A 40 5.31 -6.63 -1.39
C TYR A 40 4.56 -6.24 -2.67
N ASP A 41 5.05 -6.60 -3.86
CA ASP A 41 4.34 -6.36 -5.13
C ASP A 41 2.99 -7.11 -5.20
N LEU A 42 2.99 -8.37 -4.80
CA LEU A 42 1.80 -9.22 -4.79
C LEU A 42 0.76 -8.72 -3.78
N VAL A 43 1.20 -8.42 -2.57
CA VAL A 43 0.34 -7.94 -1.49
C VAL A 43 -0.21 -6.57 -1.86
N THR A 44 0.62 -5.64 -2.32
CA THR A 44 0.17 -4.29 -2.68
C THR A 44 -0.93 -4.32 -3.73
N SER A 45 -0.74 -5.09 -4.81
CA SER A 45 -1.73 -5.19 -5.90
C SER A 45 -3.10 -5.71 -5.42
N PHE A 46 -3.09 -6.68 -4.49
CA PHE A 46 -4.33 -7.24 -3.94
C PHE A 46 -5.02 -6.28 -2.97
N TYR A 47 -4.23 -5.55 -2.17
CA TYR A 47 -4.74 -4.58 -1.22
C TYR A 47 -5.27 -3.32 -1.92
N GLU A 48 -4.63 -2.83 -2.97
CA GLU A 48 -5.15 -1.71 -3.77
C GLU A 48 -6.54 -2.05 -4.37
N TYR A 49 -6.70 -3.27 -4.86
CA TYR A 49 -8.00 -3.73 -5.37
C TYR A 49 -9.07 -3.79 -4.26
N GLY A 50 -8.73 -4.28 -3.07
CA GLY A 50 -9.70 -4.50 -1.99
C GLY A 50 -9.95 -3.31 -1.07
N ARG A 51 -8.99 -2.39 -0.93
CA ARG A 51 -8.97 -1.33 0.10
C ARG A 51 -8.78 0.09 -0.48
N GLY A 52 -8.50 0.22 -1.77
CA GLY A 52 -8.22 1.50 -2.41
C GLY A 52 -6.80 2.02 -2.14
N GLU A 53 -6.60 3.32 -2.29
CA GLU A 53 -5.26 3.95 -2.30
C GLU A 53 -4.68 4.26 -0.90
N SER A 54 -5.38 3.90 0.18
CA SER A 54 -4.95 4.17 1.56
C SER A 54 -5.21 2.94 2.45
N PHE A 55 -4.18 2.53 3.21
CA PHE A 55 -4.20 1.30 4.01
C PHE A 55 -4.41 1.54 5.51
N HIS A 56 -4.54 2.78 5.95
CA HIS A 56 -4.91 3.07 7.33
C HIS A 56 -6.44 3.12 7.49
N PHE A 57 -6.88 3.14 8.74
CA PHE A 57 -8.28 3.24 9.09
C PHE A 57 -8.61 4.64 9.60
N ALA A 58 -9.88 4.99 9.53
CA ALA A 58 -10.43 6.20 10.13
C ALA A 58 -11.77 5.89 10.80
N PRO A 59 -12.13 6.58 11.90
CA PRO A 59 -13.48 6.53 12.44
C PRO A 59 -14.49 6.95 11.37
N ARG A 60 -15.53 6.15 11.16
CA ARG A 60 -16.56 6.39 10.15
C ARG A 60 -17.85 6.88 10.78
N TRP A 61 -18.40 7.96 10.24
CA TRP A 61 -19.70 8.48 10.67
C TRP A 61 -20.86 7.71 10.03
N LYS A 62 -22.05 7.88 10.61
CA LYS A 62 -23.26 7.31 10.04
C LYS A 62 -23.46 7.89 8.63
N TRP A 63 -23.66 7.00 7.66
CA TRP A 63 -23.85 7.34 6.23
C TRP A 63 -22.60 7.83 5.49
N GLU A 64 -21.43 7.80 6.11
CA GLU A 64 -20.18 8.15 5.45
C GLU A 64 -19.61 6.94 4.69
N TYR A 65 -19.14 7.17 3.46
CA TYR A 65 -18.41 6.15 2.70
C TYR A 65 -17.02 5.92 3.32
N LEU A 66 -16.49 4.70 3.20
CA LEU A 66 -15.19 4.36 3.77
C LEU A 66 -14.07 5.29 3.28
N GLY A 67 -13.99 5.52 1.96
CA GLY A 67 -12.98 6.41 1.38
C GLY A 67 -13.07 7.84 1.89
N GLU A 68 -14.29 8.37 2.04
CA GLU A 68 -14.51 9.72 2.56
C GLU A 68 -14.13 9.85 4.04
N SER A 69 -14.37 8.81 4.84
CA SER A 69 -13.92 8.77 6.25
C SER A 69 -12.40 8.86 6.39
N ILE A 70 -11.68 8.22 5.47
CA ILE A 70 -10.23 8.22 5.41
C ILE A 70 -9.72 9.60 5.03
N LYS A 71 -10.20 10.18 3.92
CA LYS A 71 -9.83 11.53 3.48
C LYS A 71 -10.10 12.58 4.53
N ARG A 72 -11.28 12.55 5.17
CA ARG A 72 -11.61 13.47 6.27
C ARG A 72 -10.60 13.38 7.41
N HIS A 73 -10.14 12.17 7.75
CA HIS A 73 -9.14 11.98 8.79
C HIS A 73 -7.75 12.50 8.35
N GLU A 74 -7.35 12.26 7.10
CA GLU A 74 -6.12 12.77 6.51
C GLU A 74 -6.12 14.32 6.47
N HIS A 75 -7.23 14.96 6.07
CA HIS A 75 -7.40 16.41 6.09
C HIS A 75 -7.38 16.96 7.52
N PHE A 76 -8.03 16.28 8.47
CA PHE A 76 -7.97 16.64 9.88
C PHE A 76 -6.53 16.63 10.40
N LEU A 77 -5.73 15.59 10.08
CA LEU A 77 -4.32 15.52 10.46
C LEU A 77 -3.51 16.67 9.85
N ALA A 78 -3.72 17.00 8.57
CA ALA A 78 -3.05 18.12 7.92
C ALA A 78 -3.34 19.46 8.62
N LEU A 79 -4.60 19.68 9.02
CA LEU A 79 -5.02 20.87 9.76
C LEU A 79 -4.45 20.90 11.19
N GLN A 80 -4.44 19.78 11.91
CA GLN A 80 -3.87 19.70 13.27
C GLN A 80 -2.35 19.93 13.27
N LEU A 81 -1.65 19.45 12.24
CA LEU A 81 -0.22 19.70 12.05
C LEU A 81 0.07 21.14 11.54
N GLY A 82 -0.96 21.90 11.18
CA GLY A 82 -0.82 23.26 10.66
C GLY A 82 -0.05 23.31 9.34
N LEU A 83 -0.22 22.29 8.49
CA LEU A 83 0.49 22.20 7.21
C LEU A 83 0.08 23.34 6.28
N LYS A 84 1.05 23.90 5.57
CA LYS A 84 0.88 25.01 4.64
C LYS A 84 1.60 24.74 3.33
N LYS A 85 1.06 25.26 2.24
CA LYS A 85 1.68 25.23 0.91
C LYS A 85 3.12 25.71 0.98
N GLY A 86 4.02 24.94 0.35
CA GLY A 86 5.46 25.25 0.29
C GLY A 86 6.30 24.67 1.44
N GLN A 87 5.67 24.08 2.46
CA GLN A 87 6.41 23.34 3.47
C GLN A 87 6.96 22.03 2.93
N LYS A 88 8.14 21.64 3.42
CA LYS A 88 8.70 20.30 3.22
C LYS A 88 8.25 19.42 4.37
N VAL A 89 7.56 18.32 4.06
CA VAL A 89 6.98 17.39 5.04
C VAL A 89 7.53 15.99 4.76
N LEU A 90 7.80 15.23 5.82
CA LEU A 90 8.24 13.83 5.76
C LEU A 90 7.18 12.93 6.39
N ASP A 91 6.72 11.94 5.64
CA ASP A 91 5.85 10.87 6.13
C ASP A 91 6.70 9.62 6.42
N VAL A 92 7.00 9.40 7.71
CA VAL A 92 7.85 8.28 8.16
C VAL A 92 6.99 7.04 8.30
N GLY A 93 7.28 6.00 7.51
CA GLY A 93 6.45 4.81 7.44
C GLY A 93 5.25 4.97 6.51
N CYS A 94 5.42 5.75 5.43
CA CYS A 94 4.36 6.12 4.49
C CYS A 94 3.65 4.95 3.77
N GLY A 95 4.21 3.73 3.83
CA GLY A 95 3.72 2.60 3.04
C GLY A 95 3.66 2.97 1.57
N ILE A 96 2.52 2.73 0.92
CA ILE A 96 2.29 3.13 -0.47
C ILE A 96 2.01 4.63 -0.65
N GLY A 97 1.97 5.44 0.41
CA GLY A 97 1.86 6.90 0.35
C GLY A 97 0.45 7.48 0.30
N GLY A 98 -0.59 6.70 0.62
CA GLY A 98 -1.99 7.15 0.59
C GLY A 98 -2.23 8.50 1.31
N PRO A 99 -1.95 8.58 2.62
CA PRO A 99 -2.19 9.80 3.40
C PRO A 99 -1.47 11.03 2.87
N LEU A 100 -0.15 10.94 2.62
CA LEU A 100 0.60 12.09 2.17
C LEU A 100 0.18 12.55 0.77
N ARG A 101 -0.21 11.63 -0.13
CA ARG A 101 -0.74 11.99 -1.45
C ARG A 101 -2.07 12.72 -1.37
N GLU A 102 -2.97 12.30 -0.48
CA GLU A 102 -4.24 13.02 -0.26
C GLU A 102 -3.96 14.41 0.33
N ILE A 103 -3.15 14.48 1.39
CA ILE A 103 -2.79 15.75 2.05
C ILE A 103 -2.10 16.73 1.09
N ALA A 104 -1.27 16.24 0.17
CA ALA A 104 -0.58 17.10 -0.80
C ALA A 104 -1.53 17.70 -1.86
N ARG A 105 -2.73 17.14 -2.04
CA ARG A 105 -3.75 17.59 -3.00
C ARG A 105 -4.84 18.47 -2.36
N PHE A 106 -5.09 18.28 -1.07
CA PHE A 106 -6.00 19.07 -0.23
C PHE A 106 -5.52 20.51 -0.05
#